data_AF-A0A1G7Z2F5-F1
#
_entry.id   AF-A0A1G7Z2F5-F1
#
_cell.length_a   1.000
_cell.length_b   1.000
_cell.length_c   1.000
_cell.angle_alpha   90.00
_cell.angle_beta   90.00
_cell.angle_gamma   90.00
#
_symmetry.space_group_name_H-M   'P 1'
#
loop_
_entity.id
_entity.type
_entity.pdbx_description
1 polymer ?
#
loop_
_entity_poly.entity_id
_entity_poly.type
_entity_poly.pdbx_seq_one_letter_code
_entity_poly.pdbx_strand_id
1 'polypeptide(L)'
;MMRCRWIATMLLWCCATAAIAQAVPVAVNTDPARAQVVLPEPAIPGLPSLILIGDSTVRNGHDDGQGKGPAGQWGWGNPLAAYFDTARLNVVNRAVGGLSSRTYLSSGHWERTQAFIKAGDVVLIQFGHNDSGAINDTSRARGTIKGVGEESEQIDNLLTGKHETVHSYGWYLRFYIAEIRRRGATPVICSPIPRKAWEADGKIGRSRDGYGGWAAQVARQQQVGFIDLNEQVARQYDALGRDAVMQLFPQTTPEERVHTNWAGAELNARTVVAGLKALRLPLALSSAGQAIPPLEDERPVVDAAKVSAEKPRDAALPTLFLVGDSTVKSGGVNGAIGWGERIAPYFDANKINLVNHAIGGRSSRTFYTEGRWQRVLDQLKPGDVVAIQFGHNDGGRIGDPAMKGRASGKGIGPETVEDSKPDGSKEQVHTFGWYMANYVASARAKGASVILLSPVPHKDVWEQSRDFASFAAWDQHVARNEGAQFADLTMVVSDGYRKLGAQTVGTYFSDARTHTNDAGAVFNAQSVVAAFKGLQGNPLGAYLSAQGQSIAAADLRPAPSLPVSAN
;
A
#
# COMPACT_ATOMS: atom_id res chain seq x y z
N MET A 1 -81.16 -11.56 -56.47
CA MET A 1 -81.48 -10.32 -55.71
C MET A 1 -81.40 -10.63 -54.22
N MET A 2 -80.74 -9.74 -53.44
CA MET A 2 -80.62 -9.71 -51.97
C MET A 2 -79.84 -10.87 -51.32
N ARG A 3 -79.08 -10.72 -50.24
CA ARG A 3 -78.38 -9.64 -49.51
C ARG A 3 -77.51 -10.43 -48.51
N CYS A 4 -76.22 -10.13 -48.37
CA CYS A 4 -75.49 -10.50 -47.16
C CYS A 4 -74.37 -9.50 -46.90
N ARG A 5 -74.50 -8.80 -45.77
CA ARG A 5 -73.49 -7.90 -45.19
C ARG A 5 -72.46 -8.75 -44.46
N TRP A 6 -71.17 -8.43 -44.60
CA TRP A 6 -70.18 -8.66 -43.55
C TRP A 6 -69.21 -7.48 -43.47
N ILE A 7 -68.91 -7.13 -42.23
CA ILE A 7 -68.13 -5.98 -41.73
C ILE A 7 -66.64 -6.27 -41.94
N ALA A 8 -65.89 -5.30 -42.47
CA ALA A 8 -64.45 -5.38 -42.62
C ALA A 8 -63.74 -4.86 -41.36
N THR A 9 -62.93 -5.71 -40.74
CA THR A 9 -62.01 -5.34 -39.64
C THR A 9 -60.61 -5.18 -40.22
N MET A 10 -60.04 -3.97 -40.13
CA MET A 10 -58.63 -3.69 -40.42
C MET A 10 -57.72 -4.36 -39.39
N LEU A 11 -56.76 -5.15 -39.85
CA LEU A 11 -55.61 -5.62 -39.06
C LEU A 11 -54.35 -4.97 -39.63
N LEU A 12 -53.78 -4.03 -38.86
CA LEU A 12 -52.44 -3.49 -39.10
C LEU A 12 -51.41 -4.60 -38.90
N TRP A 13 -50.52 -4.78 -39.87
CA TRP A 13 -49.38 -5.66 -39.78
C TRP A 13 -48.18 -4.85 -39.25
N CYS A 14 -47.86 -5.00 -37.96
CA CYS A 14 -46.60 -4.51 -37.40
C CYS A 14 -45.50 -5.53 -37.69
N CYS A 15 -44.60 -5.22 -38.61
CA CYS A 15 -43.34 -5.93 -38.77
C CYS A 15 -42.41 -5.60 -37.60
N ALA A 16 -42.36 -6.48 -36.60
CA ALA A 16 -41.29 -6.47 -35.59
C ALA A 16 -40.09 -7.25 -36.16
N THR A 17 -39.07 -6.53 -36.63
CA THR A 17 -37.75 -7.11 -36.85
C THR A 17 -37.14 -7.43 -35.48
N ALA A 18 -37.13 -8.71 -35.10
CA ALA A 18 -36.39 -9.18 -33.94
C ALA A 18 -34.90 -8.92 -34.18
N ALA A 19 -34.35 -7.95 -33.45
CA ALA A 19 -32.91 -7.79 -33.34
C ALA A 19 -32.36 -9.03 -32.63
N ILE A 20 -31.65 -9.88 -33.37
CA ILE A 20 -30.89 -10.99 -32.81
C ILE A 20 -29.84 -10.38 -31.89
N ALA A 21 -30.01 -10.56 -30.59
CA ALA A 21 -28.99 -10.23 -29.60
C ALA A 21 -27.71 -10.98 -29.97
N GLN A 22 -26.68 -10.24 -30.40
CA GLN A 22 -25.35 -10.82 -30.58
C GLN A 22 -24.84 -11.25 -29.20
N ALA A 23 -24.62 -12.55 -29.05
CA ALA A 23 -23.99 -13.11 -27.86
C ALA A 23 -22.66 -12.41 -27.59
N VAL A 24 -22.43 -12.07 -26.33
CA VAL A 24 -21.15 -11.56 -25.80
C VAL A 24 -20.02 -12.48 -26.29
N PRO A 25 -18.87 -11.94 -26.75
CA PRO A 25 -17.74 -12.78 -27.13
C PRO A 25 -17.36 -13.69 -25.97
N VAL A 26 -17.15 -14.99 -26.27
CA VAL A 26 -16.67 -15.98 -25.31
C VAL A 26 -15.41 -15.44 -24.64
N ALA A 27 -15.44 -15.26 -23.33
CA ALA A 27 -14.32 -14.69 -22.60
C ALA A 27 -13.05 -15.52 -22.84
N VAL A 28 -11.92 -14.83 -23.15
CA VAL A 28 -10.61 -15.38 -23.53
C VAL A 28 -10.27 -16.63 -22.75
N ASN A 29 -10.02 -17.73 -23.43
CA ASN A 29 -9.75 -19.01 -22.81
C ASN A 29 -8.48 -18.92 -21.93
N THR A 30 -8.60 -19.31 -20.65
CA THR A 30 -7.50 -19.28 -19.66
C THR A 30 -6.70 -20.58 -19.63
N ASP A 31 -7.03 -21.55 -20.50
CA ASP A 31 -6.26 -22.76 -20.71
C ASP A 31 -4.91 -22.44 -21.40
N PRO A 32 -3.76 -22.75 -20.77
CA PRO A 32 -2.43 -22.61 -21.38
C PRO A 32 -2.31 -23.29 -22.75
N ALA A 33 -3.04 -24.38 -23.00
CA ALA A 33 -3.00 -25.08 -24.28
C ALA A 33 -3.74 -24.33 -25.40
N ARG A 34 -4.56 -23.33 -25.07
CA ARG A 34 -5.45 -22.63 -26.02
C ARG A 34 -5.26 -21.11 -26.06
N ALA A 35 -4.58 -20.52 -25.08
CA ALA A 35 -4.13 -19.12 -25.13
C ALA A 35 -2.86 -18.97 -26.00
N GLN A 36 -2.95 -19.30 -27.30
CA GLN A 36 -1.86 -19.07 -28.26
C GLN A 36 -1.82 -17.58 -28.65
N VAL A 37 -1.35 -16.76 -27.72
CA VAL A 37 -1.15 -15.33 -27.91
C VAL A 37 0.30 -15.08 -28.31
N VAL A 38 0.54 -14.47 -29.47
CA VAL A 38 1.87 -14.01 -29.86
C VAL A 38 2.13 -12.69 -29.16
N LEU A 39 2.94 -12.74 -28.12
CA LEU A 39 3.30 -11.57 -27.31
C LEU A 39 4.62 -10.97 -27.81
N PRO A 40 4.78 -9.63 -27.73
CA PRO A 40 6.01 -8.96 -28.16
C PRO A 40 7.24 -9.46 -27.40
N GLU A 41 8.38 -9.39 -28.07
CA GLU A 41 9.72 -9.60 -27.52
C GLU A 41 10.50 -8.28 -27.56
N PRO A 42 11.64 -8.15 -26.85
CA PRO A 42 12.50 -6.98 -26.98
C PRO A 42 12.94 -6.80 -28.45
N ALA A 43 12.55 -5.68 -29.06
CA ALA A 43 12.89 -5.39 -30.46
C ALA A 43 14.39 -5.19 -30.68
N ILE A 44 15.08 -4.61 -29.68
CA ILE A 44 16.52 -4.36 -29.70
C ILE A 44 17.12 -5.00 -28.44
N PRO A 45 17.67 -6.23 -28.53
CA PRO A 45 18.11 -7.00 -27.36
C PRO A 45 19.13 -6.29 -26.44
N GLY A 46 19.95 -5.40 -26.99
CA GLY A 46 20.94 -4.63 -26.24
C GLY A 46 20.39 -3.44 -25.44
N LEU A 47 19.16 -2.99 -25.70
CA LEU A 47 18.55 -1.89 -24.96
C LEU A 47 17.90 -2.38 -23.65
N PRO A 48 17.82 -1.52 -22.62
CA PRO A 48 16.98 -1.80 -21.46
C PRO A 48 15.52 -1.99 -21.89
N SER A 49 14.78 -2.78 -21.14
CA SER A 49 13.37 -3.08 -21.39
C SER A 49 12.48 -2.62 -20.24
N LEU A 50 11.36 -2.00 -20.57
CA LEU A 50 10.18 -1.89 -19.72
C LEU A 50 9.25 -3.04 -20.07
N ILE A 51 9.22 -4.07 -19.22
CA ILE A 51 8.43 -5.29 -19.43
C ILE A 51 7.16 -5.21 -18.58
N LEU A 52 6.01 -5.52 -19.15
CA LEU A 52 4.74 -5.52 -18.42
C LEU A 52 4.22 -6.94 -18.29
N ILE A 53 3.88 -7.36 -17.08
CA ILE A 53 3.11 -8.58 -16.82
C ILE A 53 1.78 -8.22 -16.15
N GLY A 54 0.72 -8.91 -16.54
CA GLY A 54 -0.59 -8.62 -15.99
C GLY A 54 -1.73 -9.30 -16.73
N ASP A 55 -2.93 -8.79 -16.49
CA ASP A 55 -4.19 -9.34 -16.98
C ASP A 55 -4.79 -8.57 -18.18
N SER A 56 -6.11 -8.74 -18.41
CA SER A 56 -6.85 -8.12 -19.51
C SER A 56 -6.92 -6.59 -19.43
N THR A 57 -6.65 -5.99 -18.28
CA THR A 57 -6.60 -4.53 -18.15
C THR A 57 -5.22 -3.96 -18.50
N VAL A 58 -4.21 -4.81 -18.75
CA VAL A 58 -2.85 -4.42 -19.15
C VAL A 58 -2.55 -4.80 -20.60
N ARG A 59 -3.09 -5.92 -21.12
CA ARG A 59 -2.79 -6.52 -22.43
C ARG A 59 -2.82 -5.56 -23.64
N ASN A 60 -2.23 -6.00 -24.76
CA ASN A 60 -2.24 -5.26 -26.02
C ASN A 60 -3.63 -5.20 -26.71
N GLY A 61 -4.55 -6.13 -26.44
CA GLY A 61 -5.92 -6.11 -26.99
C GLY A 61 -6.05 -6.58 -28.45
N HIS A 62 -5.03 -6.43 -29.30
CA HIS A 62 -5.04 -7.06 -30.63
C HIS A 62 -4.85 -8.57 -30.56
N ASP A 63 -4.00 -9.02 -29.64
CA ASP A 63 -3.50 -10.40 -29.60
C ASP A 63 -4.59 -11.43 -29.22
N ASP A 64 -5.73 -10.97 -28.69
CA ASP A 64 -6.92 -11.79 -28.38
C ASP A 64 -8.18 -11.33 -29.14
N GLY A 65 -8.02 -10.43 -30.11
CA GLY A 65 -9.09 -9.95 -30.98
C GLY A 65 -10.12 -9.02 -30.31
N GLN A 66 -9.88 -8.54 -29.09
CA GLN A 66 -10.84 -7.68 -28.37
C GLN A 66 -10.65 -6.16 -28.60
N GLY A 67 -9.45 -5.75 -29.01
CA GLY A 67 -9.10 -4.38 -29.39
C GLY A 67 -9.61 -4.00 -30.79
N LYS A 68 -10.93 -4.10 -31.01
CA LYS A 68 -11.56 -3.78 -32.30
C LYS A 68 -11.86 -2.28 -32.40
N GLY A 69 -10.84 -1.51 -32.82
CA GLY A 69 -10.94 -0.05 -32.95
C GLY A 69 -11.09 0.68 -31.61
N PRO A 70 -11.34 2.01 -31.62
CA PRO A 70 -11.34 2.83 -30.40
C PRO A 70 -12.36 2.41 -29.34
N ALA A 71 -13.49 1.83 -29.77
CA ALA A 71 -14.57 1.37 -28.90
C ALA A 71 -14.36 -0.07 -28.37
N GLY A 72 -13.38 -0.81 -28.89
CA GLY A 72 -13.03 -2.16 -28.41
C GLY A 72 -12.44 -2.15 -26.99
N GLN A 73 -12.13 -3.33 -26.45
CA GLN A 73 -11.53 -3.45 -25.13
C GLN A 73 -10.00 -3.36 -25.20
N TRP A 74 -9.42 -2.44 -24.42
CA TRP A 74 -7.99 -2.18 -24.40
C TRP A 74 -7.44 -2.20 -22.98
N GLY A 75 -6.28 -2.84 -22.83
CA GLY A 75 -5.47 -2.70 -21.63
C GLY A 75 -4.56 -1.48 -21.72
N TRP A 76 -4.25 -0.85 -20.59
CA TRP A 76 -3.43 0.37 -20.54
C TRP A 76 -1.99 0.15 -21.00
N GLY A 77 -1.50 -1.10 -20.98
CA GLY A 77 -0.16 -1.42 -21.47
C GLY A 77 0.00 -1.22 -22.97
N ASN A 78 -1.09 -1.20 -23.75
CA ASN A 78 -1.02 -0.91 -25.18
C ASN A 78 -0.65 0.57 -25.45
N PRO A 79 -1.47 1.57 -25.07
CA PRO A 79 -1.14 2.97 -25.34
C PRO A 79 0.12 3.45 -24.61
N LEU A 80 0.62 2.69 -23.63
CA LEU A 80 1.81 3.04 -22.86
C LEU A 80 3.05 3.27 -23.74
N ALA A 81 3.25 2.48 -24.79
CA ALA A 81 4.46 2.53 -25.61
C ALA A 81 4.72 3.91 -26.24
N ALA A 82 3.66 4.67 -26.55
CA ALA A 82 3.75 6.01 -27.15
C ALA A 82 4.44 7.05 -26.23
N TYR A 83 4.54 6.77 -24.93
CA TYR A 83 5.16 7.67 -23.95
C TYR A 83 6.67 7.43 -23.75
N PHE A 84 7.25 6.49 -24.49
CA PHE A 84 8.66 6.11 -24.39
C PHE A 84 9.40 6.29 -25.71
N ASP A 85 10.70 6.57 -25.62
CA ASP A 85 11.60 6.62 -26.77
C ASP A 85 12.06 5.18 -27.10
N THR A 86 11.40 4.58 -28.09
CA THR A 86 11.64 3.19 -28.47
C THR A 86 12.98 2.95 -29.16
N ALA A 87 13.70 4.01 -29.54
CA ALA A 87 15.09 3.89 -30.00
C ALA A 87 16.07 3.69 -28.84
N ARG A 88 15.64 3.92 -27.58
CA ARG A 88 16.48 3.86 -26.38
C ARG A 88 15.96 2.91 -25.29
N LEU A 89 14.71 2.45 -25.42
CA LEU A 89 14.05 1.56 -24.46
C LEU A 89 13.09 0.62 -25.20
N ASN A 90 13.17 -0.68 -24.94
CA ASN A 90 12.10 -1.59 -25.39
C ASN A 90 10.88 -1.44 -24.48
N VAL A 91 9.67 -1.36 -25.04
CA VAL A 91 8.42 -1.52 -24.26
C VAL A 91 7.79 -2.85 -24.65
N VAL A 92 7.79 -3.81 -23.72
CA VAL A 92 7.46 -5.22 -23.99
C VAL A 92 6.27 -5.63 -23.14
N ASN A 93 5.07 -5.48 -23.69
CA ASN A 93 3.84 -5.85 -22.98
C ASN A 93 3.55 -7.35 -23.11
N ARG A 94 3.86 -8.10 -22.05
CA ARG A 94 3.68 -9.55 -21.93
C ARG A 94 2.43 -9.92 -21.14
N ALA A 95 1.53 -8.97 -20.87
CA ALA A 95 0.28 -9.23 -20.16
C ALA A 95 -0.70 -10.02 -21.03
N VAL A 96 -1.49 -10.89 -20.40
CA VAL A 96 -2.39 -11.81 -21.11
C VAL A 96 -3.80 -11.68 -20.53
N GLY A 97 -4.77 -11.50 -21.43
CA GLY A 97 -6.17 -11.41 -21.07
C GLY A 97 -6.67 -12.63 -20.31
N GLY A 98 -7.38 -12.41 -19.20
CA GLY A 98 -8.03 -13.47 -18.44
C GLY A 98 -7.14 -14.21 -17.44
N LEU A 99 -5.82 -13.99 -17.44
CA LEU A 99 -4.93 -14.62 -16.46
C LEU A 99 -4.91 -13.88 -15.13
N SER A 100 -4.66 -14.62 -14.05
CA SER A 100 -4.36 -14.12 -12.71
C SER A 100 -2.86 -14.20 -12.42
N SER A 101 -2.42 -13.69 -11.26
CA SER A 101 -1.02 -13.84 -10.84
C SER A 101 -0.60 -15.32 -10.78
N ARG A 102 -1.52 -16.21 -10.37
CA ARG A 102 -1.33 -17.67 -10.40
C ARG A 102 -1.28 -18.22 -11.81
N THR A 103 -2.30 -17.98 -12.63
CA THR A 103 -2.38 -18.66 -13.93
C THR A 103 -1.37 -18.14 -14.93
N TYR A 104 -0.85 -16.92 -14.76
CA TYR A 104 0.31 -16.45 -15.51
C TYR A 104 1.56 -17.32 -15.26
N LEU A 105 1.75 -17.75 -14.01
CA LEU A 105 2.84 -18.66 -13.62
C LEU A 105 2.56 -20.09 -14.10
N SER A 106 1.44 -20.68 -13.70
CA SER A 106 1.14 -22.09 -13.97
C SER A 106 0.93 -22.41 -15.45
N SER A 107 0.66 -21.40 -16.29
CA SER A 107 0.55 -21.51 -17.75
C SER A 107 1.86 -21.28 -18.50
N GLY A 108 2.99 -21.13 -17.78
CA GLY A 108 4.32 -20.94 -18.35
C GLY A 108 4.56 -19.58 -19.01
N HIS A 109 3.66 -18.60 -18.87
CA HIS A 109 3.89 -17.26 -19.41
C HIS A 109 5.01 -16.56 -18.65
N TRP A 110 5.11 -16.78 -17.34
CA TRP A 110 6.26 -16.31 -16.57
C TRP A 110 7.57 -16.87 -17.10
N GLU A 111 7.66 -18.18 -17.34
CA GLU A 111 8.88 -18.82 -17.86
C GLU A 111 9.34 -18.21 -19.19
N ARG A 112 8.39 -17.98 -20.11
CA ARG A 112 8.69 -17.31 -21.39
C ARG A 112 9.10 -15.85 -21.21
N THR A 113 8.49 -15.13 -20.28
CA THR A 113 8.80 -13.71 -20.04
C THR A 113 10.15 -13.53 -19.32
N GLN A 114 10.44 -14.37 -18.32
CA GLN A 114 11.68 -14.27 -17.54
C GLN A 114 12.94 -14.54 -18.36
N ALA A 115 12.81 -15.22 -19.50
CA ALA A 115 13.92 -15.48 -20.43
C ALA A 115 14.49 -14.19 -21.05
N PHE A 116 13.71 -13.11 -21.08
CA PHE A 116 14.13 -11.82 -21.64
C PHE A 116 14.61 -10.81 -20.59
N ILE A 117 14.35 -11.07 -19.31
CA ILE A 117 14.67 -10.13 -18.23
C ILE A 117 16.18 -10.15 -17.97
N LYS A 118 16.80 -8.97 -18.04
CA LYS A 118 18.22 -8.77 -17.74
C LYS A 118 18.44 -7.59 -16.80
N ALA A 119 19.68 -7.47 -16.31
CA ALA A 119 20.08 -6.37 -15.44
C ALA A 119 19.80 -5.01 -16.11
N GLY A 120 19.23 -4.08 -15.34
CA GLY A 120 18.84 -2.76 -15.83
C GLY A 120 17.43 -2.66 -16.42
N ASP A 121 16.74 -3.79 -16.64
CA ASP A 121 15.32 -3.77 -17.04
C ASP A 121 14.41 -3.33 -15.87
N VAL A 122 13.23 -2.82 -16.21
CA VAL A 122 12.13 -2.54 -15.28
C VAL A 122 10.96 -3.46 -15.62
N VAL A 123 10.37 -4.12 -14.61
CA VAL A 123 9.23 -5.02 -14.79
C VAL A 123 8.03 -4.50 -14.02
N LEU A 124 6.96 -4.12 -14.72
CA LEU A 124 5.68 -3.73 -14.13
C LEU A 124 4.80 -4.95 -13.91
N ILE A 125 4.25 -5.07 -12.71
CA ILE A 125 3.41 -6.20 -12.28
C ILE A 125 2.03 -5.65 -11.92
N GLN A 126 0.98 -6.04 -12.66
CA GLN A 126 -0.39 -5.72 -12.29
C GLN A 126 -1.33 -6.92 -12.46
N PHE A 127 -1.78 -7.46 -11.34
CA PHE A 127 -2.78 -8.52 -11.25
C PHE A 127 -3.86 -8.15 -10.22
N GLY A 128 -4.88 -8.99 -10.06
CA GLY A 128 -5.91 -8.84 -9.04
C GLY A 128 -7.35 -9.00 -9.55
N HIS A 129 -7.66 -8.60 -10.79
CA HIS A 129 -9.04 -8.69 -11.30
C HIS A 129 -9.51 -10.13 -11.47
N ASN A 130 -8.61 -11.02 -11.88
CA ASN A 130 -8.90 -12.43 -12.12
C ASN A 130 -8.59 -13.30 -10.91
N ASP A 131 -7.62 -12.89 -10.09
CA ASP A 131 -7.27 -13.49 -8.80
C ASP A 131 -8.47 -13.54 -7.85
N SER A 132 -9.40 -12.58 -7.96
CA SER A 132 -10.65 -12.54 -7.20
C SER A 132 -11.67 -13.63 -7.58
N GLY A 133 -11.38 -14.45 -8.60
CA GLY A 133 -12.24 -15.56 -9.02
C GLY A 133 -12.21 -16.75 -8.07
N ALA A 134 -12.93 -17.83 -8.42
CA ALA A 134 -12.87 -19.06 -7.65
C ALA A 134 -11.51 -19.73 -7.80
N ILE A 135 -10.99 -20.27 -6.69
CA ILE A 135 -9.72 -21.00 -6.65
C ILE A 135 -9.78 -22.23 -7.55
N ASN A 136 -10.92 -22.94 -7.54
CA ASN A 136 -11.13 -24.15 -8.31
C ASN A 136 -12.57 -24.19 -8.84
N ASP A 137 -12.73 -24.34 -10.15
CA ASP A 137 -14.01 -24.47 -10.82
C ASP A 137 -13.79 -25.12 -12.22
N THR A 138 -14.86 -25.52 -12.91
CA THR A 138 -14.76 -26.19 -14.23
C THR A 138 -14.68 -25.23 -15.41
N SER A 139 -14.57 -23.92 -15.18
CA SER A 139 -14.72 -22.87 -16.20
C SER A 139 -13.47 -22.02 -16.40
N ARG A 140 -12.76 -21.68 -15.32
CA ARG A 140 -11.68 -20.71 -15.23
C ARG A 140 -10.58 -21.17 -14.27
N ALA A 141 -10.95 -21.63 -13.07
CA ALA A 141 -10.03 -22.13 -12.03
C ALA A 141 -8.79 -21.23 -11.81
N ARG A 142 -9.00 -19.92 -11.66
CA ARG A 142 -7.92 -18.92 -11.72
C ARG A 142 -7.72 -18.10 -10.46
N GLY A 143 -8.56 -18.30 -9.45
CA GLY A 143 -8.48 -17.56 -8.20
C GLY A 143 -7.22 -17.87 -7.38
N THR A 144 -6.90 -16.97 -6.46
CA THR A 144 -5.83 -17.14 -5.46
C THR A 144 -6.42 -17.14 -4.06
N ILE A 145 -5.67 -17.62 -3.07
CA ILE A 145 -6.04 -17.38 -1.67
C ILE A 145 -5.96 -15.87 -1.40
N LYS A 146 -6.98 -15.33 -0.74
CA LYS A 146 -7.10 -13.90 -0.45
C LYS A 146 -6.07 -13.46 0.58
N GLY A 147 -5.53 -12.26 0.44
CA GLY A 147 -4.58 -11.68 1.39
C GLY A 147 -3.12 -11.76 0.95
N VAL A 148 -2.23 -11.44 1.89
CA VAL A 148 -0.79 -11.31 1.65
C VAL A 148 0.05 -12.35 2.39
N GLY A 149 -0.55 -13.28 3.13
CA GLY A 149 0.17 -14.23 3.96
C GLY A 149 0.90 -15.30 3.15
N GLU A 150 1.38 -16.34 3.82
CA GLU A 150 2.09 -17.48 3.21
C GLU A 150 1.17 -18.70 3.01
N GLU A 151 -0.15 -18.50 3.07
CA GLU A 151 -1.13 -19.59 2.98
C GLU A 151 -1.04 -20.31 1.63
N SER A 152 -1.27 -21.62 1.67
CA SER A 152 -1.34 -22.48 0.50
C SER A 152 -2.39 -23.57 0.64
N GLU A 153 -2.98 -23.99 -0.47
CA GLU A 153 -3.97 -25.07 -0.57
C GLU A 153 -3.62 -26.01 -1.73
N GLN A 154 -3.73 -27.32 -1.53
CA GLN A 154 -3.59 -28.30 -2.61
C GLN A 154 -4.95 -28.54 -3.26
N ILE A 155 -5.01 -28.51 -4.59
CA ILE A 155 -6.24 -28.79 -5.33
C ILE A 155 -5.99 -29.77 -6.47
N ASP A 156 -7.03 -30.53 -6.82
CA ASP A 156 -7.16 -31.13 -8.15
C ASP A 156 -7.95 -30.14 -9.02
N ASN A 157 -7.26 -29.48 -9.95
CA ASN A 157 -7.83 -28.43 -10.77
C ASN A 157 -8.93 -29.00 -11.68
N LEU A 158 -10.17 -28.58 -11.46
CA LEU A 158 -11.35 -29.09 -12.17
C LEU A 158 -11.40 -28.72 -13.65
N LEU A 159 -10.67 -27.68 -14.07
CA LEU A 159 -10.56 -27.26 -15.46
C LEU A 159 -9.45 -28.02 -16.20
N THR A 160 -8.29 -28.21 -15.58
CA THR A 160 -7.10 -28.80 -16.24
C THR A 160 -6.89 -30.28 -15.94
N GLY A 161 -7.55 -30.82 -14.90
CA GLY A 161 -7.35 -32.16 -14.37
C GLY A 161 -6.00 -32.36 -13.67
N LYS A 162 -5.21 -31.29 -13.45
CA LYS A 162 -3.89 -31.36 -12.83
C LYS A 162 -3.95 -31.09 -11.34
N HIS A 163 -3.13 -31.79 -10.58
CA HIS A 163 -2.86 -31.46 -9.19
C HIS A 163 -1.95 -30.23 -9.12
N GLU A 164 -2.29 -29.23 -8.31
CA GLU A 164 -1.45 -28.04 -8.10
C GLU A 164 -1.61 -27.43 -6.70
N THR A 165 -0.57 -26.71 -6.26
CA THR A 165 -0.58 -25.91 -5.04
C THR A 165 -0.96 -24.46 -5.35
N VAL A 166 -2.00 -23.96 -4.69
CA VAL A 166 -2.49 -22.59 -4.80
C VAL A 166 -1.99 -21.79 -3.62
N HIS A 167 -1.27 -20.70 -3.87
CA HIS A 167 -0.83 -19.77 -2.83
C HIS A 167 -1.73 -18.53 -2.68
N SER A 168 -1.45 -17.74 -1.65
CA SER A 168 -2.02 -16.40 -1.49
C SER A 168 -1.61 -15.44 -2.62
N TYR A 169 -2.42 -14.40 -2.85
CA TYR A 169 -2.10 -13.34 -3.80
C TYR A 169 -0.73 -12.69 -3.50
N GLY A 170 -0.47 -12.38 -2.22
CA GLY A 170 0.80 -11.77 -1.85
C GLY A 170 2.01 -12.68 -2.08
N TRP A 171 1.84 -14.00 -1.95
CA TRP A 171 2.90 -14.96 -2.25
C TRP A 171 3.33 -14.87 -3.72
N TYR A 172 2.38 -14.85 -4.67
CA TYR A 172 2.70 -14.76 -6.09
C TYR A 172 3.41 -13.45 -6.44
N LEU A 173 2.97 -12.33 -5.87
CA LEU A 173 3.67 -11.05 -6.06
C LEU A 173 5.11 -11.10 -5.51
N ARG A 174 5.32 -11.68 -4.32
CA ARG A 174 6.67 -11.86 -3.75
C ARG A 174 7.53 -12.77 -4.61
N PHE A 175 6.96 -13.86 -5.16
CA PHE A 175 7.65 -14.74 -6.10
C PHE A 175 8.18 -13.97 -7.32
N TYR A 176 7.33 -13.19 -7.99
CA TYR A 176 7.75 -12.40 -9.15
C TYR A 176 8.84 -11.39 -8.77
N ILE A 177 8.67 -10.67 -7.66
CA ILE A 177 9.68 -9.71 -7.17
C ILE A 177 11.03 -10.39 -6.96
N ALA A 178 11.04 -11.57 -6.32
CA ALA A 178 12.27 -12.32 -6.06
C ALA A 178 12.94 -12.77 -7.35
N GLU A 179 12.19 -13.24 -8.34
CA GLU A 179 12.73 -13.67 -9.63
C GLU A 179 13.28 -12.51 -10.48
N ILE A 180 12.61 -11.37 -10.46
CA ILE A 180 13.04 -10.15 -11.15
C ILE A 180 14.34 -9.64 -10.54
N ARG A 181 14.42 -9.59 -9.21
CA ARG A 181 15.64 -9.19 -8.47
C ARG A 181 16.81 -10.12 -8.74
N ARG A 182 16.59 -11.44 -8.77
CA ARG A 182 17.62 -12.43 -9.10
C ARG A 182 18.27 -12.19 -10.47
N ARG A 183 17.61 -11.48 -11.38
CA ARG A 183 18.11 -11.11 -12.70
C ARG A 183 18.67 -9.69 -12.78
N GLY A 184 18.78 -8.99 -11.65
CA GLY A 184 19.27 -7.61 -11.59
C GLY A 184 18.31 -6.56 -12.17
N ALA A 185 17.04 -6.92 -12.38
CA ALA A 185 16.00 -6.02 -12.87
C ALA A 185 15.23 -5.37 -11.70
N THR A 186 14.53 -4.27 -12.00
CA THR A 186 13.75 -3.50 -11.02
C THR A 186 12.27 -3.86 -11.09
N PRO A 187 11.70 -4.55 -10.08
CA PRO A 187 10.26 -4.79 -10.02
C PRO A 187 9.51 -3.53 -9.57
N VAL A 188 8.34 -3.30 -10.16
CA VAL A 188 7.38 -2.27 -9.77
C VAL A 188 5.99 -2.90 -9.75
N ILE A 189 5.28 -2.75 -8.63
CA ILE A 189 3.89 -3.20 -8.53
C ILE A 189 2.96 -2.05 -8.92
N CYS A 190 1.96 -2.34 -9.74
CA CYS A 190 0.79 -1.48 -9.93
C CYS A 190 -0.42 -2.14 -9.27
N SER A 191 -1.23 -1.38 -8.50
CA SER A 191 -2.54 -1.90 -8.07
C SER A 191 -3.47 -2.07 -9.29
N PRO A 192 -4.46 -2.98 -9.25
CA PRO A 192 -5.46 -3.09 -10.31
C PRO A 192 -6.28 -1.79 -10.44
N ILE A 193 -6.52 -1.34 -11.67
CA ILE A 193 -7.41 -0.20 -11.94
C ILE A 193 -8.81 -0.41 -11.30
N PRO A 194 -9.51 0.66 -10.89
CA PRO A 194 -10.82 0.52 -10.30
C PRO A 194 -11.84 0.04 -11.34
N ARG A 195 -12.91 -0.59 -10.87
CA ARG A 195 -14.06 -0.92 -11.71
C ARG A 195 -14.93 0.32 -11.89
N LYS A 196 -15.70 0.43 -12.98
CA LYS A 196 -16.78 1.43 -13.05
C LYS A 196 -17.96 1.02 -12.15
N ALA A 197 -17.76 1.27 -10.86
CA ALA A 197 -18.60 0.86 -9.76
C ALA A 197 -18.64 2.01 -8.76
N TRP A 198 -19.83 2.45 -8.38
CA TRP A 198 -20.01 3.56 -7.45
C TRP A 198 -20.57 3.04 -6.13
N GLU A 199 -20.06 3.60 -5.04
CA GLU A 199 -20.56 3.41 -3.68
C GLU A 199 -21.80 4.29 -3.44
N ALA A 200 -22.41 4.14 -2.26
CA ALA A 200 -23.63 4.87 -1.88
C ALA A 200 -23.45 6.40 -1.88
N ASP A 201 -22.23 6.89 -1.67
CA ASP A 201 -21.87 8.31 -1.69
C ASP A 201 -21.62 8.86 -3.12
N GLY A 202 -21.80 8.02 -4.15
CA GLY A 202 -21.58 8.39 -5.54
C GLY A 202 -20.12 8.45 -5.97
N LYS A 203 -19.19 7.94 -5.16
CA LYS A 203 -17.75 7.81 -5.50
C LYS A 203 -17.41 6.44 -6.05
N ILE A 204 -16.34 6.34 -6.83
CA ILE A 204 -15.83 5.07 -7.33
C ILE A 204 -15.37 4.18 -6.17
N GLY A 205 -15.81 2.91 -6.18
CA GLY A 205 -15.38 1.91 -5.21
C GLY A 205 -13.87 1.65 -5.31
N ARG A 206 -13.17 1.79 -4.19
CA ARG A 206 -11.74 1.50 -4.08
C ARG A 206 -11.52 0.12 -3.47
N SER A 207 -10.55 -0.62 -4.00
CA SER A 207 -10.16 -1.95 -3.50
C SER A 207 -9.11 -1.85 -2.38
N ARG A 208 -9.34 -0.98 -1.40
CA ARG A 208 -8.41 -0.72 -0.29
C ARG A 208 -8.24 -1.94 0.62
N ASP A 209 -9.33 -2.67 0.87
CA ASP A 209 -9.33 -3.87 1.72
C ASP A 209 -9.22 -5.16 0.89
N GLY A 210 -8.83 -5.03 -0.39
CA GLY A 210 -8.71 -6.15 -1.33
C GLY A 210 -7.42 -6.09 -2.14
N TYR A 211 -7.47 -6.55 -3.39
CA TYR A 211 -6.30 -6.68 -4.26
C TYR A 211 -5.51 -5.39 -4.48
N GLY A 212 -6.17 -4.22 -4.43
CA GLY A 212 -5.48 -2.92 -4.46
C GLY A 212 -4.61 -2.69 -3.23
N GLY A 213 -5.18 -2.85 -2.03
CA GLY A 213 -4.46 -2.73 -0.77
C GLY A 213 -3.41 -3.81 -0.56
N TRP A 214 -3.70 -5.06 -0.91
CA TRP A 214 -2.73 -6.16 -0.81
C TRP A 214 -1.53 -5.95 -1.73
N ALA A 215 -1.74 -5.44 -2.95
CA ALA A 215 -0.65 -5.05 -3.84
C ALA A 215 0.23 -3.94 -3.22
N ALA A 216 -0.40 -2.91 -2.66
CA ALA A 216 0.31 -1.84 -1.95
C ALA A 216 1.11 -2.37 -0.75
N GLN A 217 0.51 -3.29 0.00
CA GLN A 217 1.11 -3.90 1.18
C GLN A 217 2.35 -4.72 0.80
N VAL A 218 2.25 -5.59 -0.21
CA VAL A 218 3.42 -6.34 -0.72
C VAL A 218 4.50 -5.39 -1.23
N ALA A 219 4.13 -4.31 -1.92
CA ALA A 219 5.12 -3.35 -2.42
C ALA A 219 5.92 -2.69 -1.28
N ARG A 220 5.24 -2.30 -0.19
CA ARG A 220 5.88 -1.78 1.03
C ARG A 220 6.74 -2.84 1.71
N GLN A 221 6.18 -4.02 1.97
CA GLN A 221 6.86 -5.17 2.58
C GLN A 221 8.11 -5.56 1.79
N GLN A 222 8.10 -5.39 0.47
CA GLN A 222 9.22 -5.77 -0.39
C GLN A 222 10.13 -4.58 -0.72
N GLN A 223 9.75 -3.34 -0.37
CA GLN A 223 10.46 -2.11 -0.73
C GLN A 223 10.72 -2.02 -2.24
N VAL A 224 9.68 -2.26 -3.02
CA VAL A 224 9.69 -2.09 -4.47
C VAL A 224 8.86 -0.85 -4.84
N GLY A 225 9.01 -0.35 -6.06
CA GLY A 225 8.18 0.76 -6.52
C GLY A 225 6.69 0.36 -6.51
N PHE A 226 5.82 1.30 -6.16
CA PHE A 226 4.37 1.10 -6.18
C PHE A 226 3.68 2.22 -6.95
N ILE A 227 2.78 1.86 -7.86
CA ILE A 227 1.89 2.80 -8.55
C ILE A 227 0.45 2.44 -8.17
N ASP A 228 -0.19 3.30 -7.39
CA ASP A 228 -1.56 3.06 -6.92
C ASP A 228 -2.61 3.43 -7.97
N LEU A 229 -2.70 2.65 -9.06
CA LEU A 229 -3.67 2.90 -10.11
C LEU A 229 -5.12 2.83 -9.59
N ASN A 230 -5.40 1.99 -8.59
CA ASN A 230 -6.73 1.88 -8.00
C ASN A 230 -7.21 3.22 -7.44
N GLU A 231 -6.43 3.84 -6.56
CA GLU A 231 -6.78 5.12 -5.95
C GLU A 231 -6.66 6.28 -6.94
N GLN A 232 -5.59 6.33 -7.73
CA GLN A 232 -5.30 7.46 -8.61
C GLN A 232 -6.28 7.56 -9.78
N VAL A 233 -6.68 6.43 -10.37
CA VAL A 233 -7.70 6.42 -11.42
C VAL A 233 -9.08 6.66 -10.82
N ALA A 234 -9.38 6.12 -9.62
CA ALA A 234 -10.65 6.37 -8.96
C ALA A 234 -10.88 7.87 -8.68
N ARG A 235 -9.83 8.60 -8.27
CA ARG A 235 -9.89 10.06 -8.12
C ARG A 235 -10.19 10.79 -9.41
N GLN A 236 -9.54 10.39 -10.51
CA GLN A 236 -9.81 10.97 -11.82
C GLN A 236 -11.26 10.69 -12.24
N TYR A 237 -11.76 9.48 -12.04
CA TYR A 237 -13.14 9.13 -12.32
C TYR A 237 -14.13 9.92 -11.46
N ASP A 238 -13.85 10.11 -10.17
CA ASP A 238 -14.66 10.94 -9.28
C ASP A 238 -14.70 12.40 -9.70
N ALA A 239 -13.60 12.93 -10.23
CA ALA A 239 -13.51 14.29 -10.75
C ALA A 239 -14.24 14.46 -12.09
N LEU A 240 -14.17 13.44 -12.96
CA LEU A 240 -14.87 13.42 -14.25
C LEU A 240 -16.38 13.28 -14.09
N GLY A 241 -16.83 12.56 -13.06
CA GLY A 241 -18.23 12.24 -12.84
C GLY A 241 -18.70 11.06 -13.70
N ARG A 242 -19.88 10.54 -13.34
CA ARG A 242 -20.39 9.25 -13.82
C ARG A 242 -20.53 9.16 -15.34
N ASP A 243 -21.12 10.17 -15.98
CA ASP A 243 -21.43 10.12 -17.41
C ASP A 243 -20.16 10.12 -18.27
N ALA A 244 -19.16 10.93 -17.89
CA ALA A 244 -17.86 10.95 -18.56
C ALA A 244 -17.12 9.63 -18.36
N VAL A 245 -17.15 9.04 -17.17
CA VAL A 245 -16.54 7.73 -16.90
C VAL A 245 -17.19 6.63 -17.73
N MET A 246 -18.51 6.66 -17.94
CA MET A 246 -19.18 5.69 -18.80
C MET A 246 -18.62 5.71 -20.23
N GLN A 247 -18.18 6.87 -20.74
CA GLN A 247 -17.57 7.00 -22.07
C GLN A 247 -16.14 6.43 -22.18
N LEU A 248 -15.51 6.06 -21.06
CA LEU A 248 -14.18 5.43 -21.03
C LEU A 248 -14.24 3.89 -21.15
N PHE A 249 -15.42 3.34 -21.38
CA PHE A 249 -15.68 1.90 -21.51
C PHE A 249 -16.40 1.60 -22.84
N PRO A 250 -16.40 0.34 -23.32
CA PRO A 250 -17.13 -0.04 -24.53
C PRO A 250 -18.63 0.29 -24.42
N GLN A 251 -19.15 1.11 -25.35
CA GLN A 251 -20.56 1.49 -25.35
C GLN A 251 -21.50 0.37 -25.83
N THR A 252 -20.95 -0.61 -26.55
CA THR A 252 -21.69 -1.81 -27.01
C THR A 252 -22.01 -2.79 -25.88
N THR A 253 -21.42 -2.60 -24.70
CA THR A 253 -21.58 -3.47 -23.53
C THR A 253 -21.72 -2.60 -22.29
N PRO A 254 -22.86 -1.89 -22.12
CA PRO A 254 -23.04 -0.90 -21.06
C PRO A 254 -22.79 -1.45 -19.64
N GLU A 255 -23.00 -2.75 -19.44
CA GLU A 255 -22.78 -3.50 -18.20
C GLU A 255 -21.31 -3.83 -17.91
N GLU A 256 -20.38 -3.66 -18.87
CA GLU A 256 -18.94 -3.88 -18.67
C GLU A 256 -18.42 -3.03 -17.49
N ARG A 257 -17.63 -3.59 -16.58
CA ARG A 257 -17.17 -2.85 -15.37
C ARG A 257 -15.67 -2.78 -15.24
N VAL A 258 -14.93 -3.53 -16.04
CA VAL A 258 -13.50 -3.79 -15.88
C VAL A 258 -12.72 -3.29 -17.08
N HIS A 259 -13.14 -3.66 -18.28
CA HIS A 259 -12.37 -3.40 -19.49
C HIS A 259 -12.67 -2.03 -20.07
N THR A 260 -11.67 -1.17 -20.08
CA THR A 260 -11.75 0.16 -20.69
C THR A 260 -11.73 0.09 -22.22
N ASN A 261 -12.27 1.13 -22.85
CA ASN A 261 -12.01 1.37 -24.27
C ASN A 261 -10.63 2.05 -24.47
N TRP A 262 -10.31 2.49 -25.69
CA TRP A 262 -9.01 3.11 -25.95
C TRP A 262 -8.78 4.36 -25.08
N ALA A 263 -9.77 5.25 -24.99
CA ALA A 263 -9.66 6.48 -24.19
C ALA A 263 -9.47 6.18 -22.69
N GLY A 264 -10.17 5.19 -22.15
CA GLY A 264 -9.97 4.75 -20.77
C GLY A 264 -8.59 4.11 -20.55
N ALA A 265 -8.12 3.30 -21.50
CA ALA A 265 -6.78 2.70 -21.44
C ALA A 265 -5.68 3.76 -21.51
N GLU A 266 -5.87 4.81 -22.31
CA GLU A 266 -4.94 5.94 -22.42
C GLU A 266 -4.88 6.76 -21.12
N LEU A 267 -6.03 7.05 -20.48
CA LEU A 267 -6.08 7.72 -19.17
C LEU A 267 -5.29 6.92 -18.13
N ASN A 268 -5.49 5.61 -18.11
CA ASN A 268 -4.78 4.71 -17.21
C ASN A 268 -3.26 4.69 -17.51
N ALA A 269 -2.87 4.65 -18.79
CA ALA A 269 -1.46 4.66 -19.20
C ALA A 269 -0.75 5.97 -18.81
N ARG A 270 -1.41 7.13 -18.96
CA ARG A 270 -0.86 8.42 -18.50
C ARG A 270 -0.64 8.42 -16.98
N THR A 271 -1.54 7.80 -16.23
CA THR A 271 -1.40 7.63 -14.78
C THR A 271 -0.19 6.75 -14.43
N VAL A 272 0.04 5.67 -15.21
CA VAL A 272 1.24 4.84 -15.07
C VAL A 272 2.52 5.64 -15.37
N VAL A 273 2.56 6.43 -16.44
CA VAL A 273 3.73 7.26 -16.77
C VAL A 273 4.00 8.28 -15.66
N ALA A 274 2.97 8.93 -15.13
CA ALA A 274 3.09 9.83 -13.99
C ALA A 274 3.68 9.10 -12.76
N GLY A 275 3.24 7.87 -12.49
CA GLY A 275 3.80 7.02 -11.44
C GLY A 275 5.25 6.61 -11.67
N LEU A 276 5.62 6.23 -12.90
CA LEU A 276 7.01 5.89 -13.25
C LEU A 276 7.95 7.08 -13.12
N LYS A 277 7.49 8.28 -13.53
CA LYS A 277 8.20 9.54 -13.30
C LYS A 277 8.35 9.85 -11.82
N ALA A 278 7.28 9.64 -11.04
CA ALA A 278 7.35 9.76 -9.59
C ALA A 278 8.44 8.85 -9.04
N LEU A 279 8.52 7.57 -9.45
CA LEU A 279 9.54 6.62 -8.99
C LEU A 279 10.99 6.95 -9.40
N ARG A 280 11.23 7.95 -10.26
CA ARG A 280 12.58 8.33 -10.77
C ARG A 280 13.36 7.17 -11.39
N LEU A 281 12.67 6.28 -12.08
CA LEU A 281 13.33 5.17 -12.79
C LEU A 281 14.05 5.71 -14.05
N PRO A 282 15.20 5.13 -14.45
CA PRO A 282 15.99 5.60 -15.59
C PRO A 282 15.37 5.16 -16.93
N LEU A 283 14.13 5.56 -17.19
CA LEU A 283 13.38 5.21 -18.40
C LEU A 283 13.48 6.33 -19.44
N ALA A 284 13.75 5.97 -20.69
CA ALA A 284 13.80 6.92 -21.80
C ALA A 284 12.37 7.32 -22.23
N LEU A 285 11.92 8.50 -21.79
CA LEU A 285 10.60 9.04 -22.14
C LEU A 285 10.62 9.76 -23.50
N SER A 286 9.56 9.57 -24.29
CA SER A 286 9.28 10.40 -25.46
C SER A 286 8.88 11.83 -25.04
N SER A 287 8.78 12.76 -25.99
CA SER A 287 8.30 14.12 -25.70
C SER A 287 6.91 14.12 -25.05
N ALA A 288 6.02 13.22 -25.46
CA ALA A 288 4.71 13.06 -24.85
C ALA A 288 4.80 12.55 -23.41
N GLY A 289 5.68 11.59 -23.13
CA GLY A 289 5.92 11.10 -21.77
C GLY A 289 6.55 12.18 -20.87
N GLN A 290 7.46 12.98 -21.41
CA GLN A 290 8.09 14.09 -20.68
C GLN A 290 7.09 15.15 -20.23
N ALA A 291 6.06 15.44 -21.04
CA ALA A 291 5.01 16.41 -20.75
C ALA A 291 4.06 16.01 -19.61
N ILE A 292 4.00 14.72 -19.24
CA ILE A 292 3.14 14.24 -18.15
C ILE A 292 3.79 14.57 -16.80
N PRO A 293 3.16 15.29 -15.86
CA PRO A 293 3.75 15.55 -14.54
C PRO A 293 3.90 14.26 -13.72
N PRO A 294 4.90 14.15 -12.83
CA PRO A 294 4.99 13.03 -11.89
C PRO A 294 3.80 13.02 -10.92
N LEU A 295 3.37 11.84 -10.47
CA LEU A 295 2.42 11.74 -9.36
C LEU A 295 3.05 12.30 -8.07
N GLU A 296 2.23 12.99 -7.27
CA GLU A 296 2.61 13.47 -5.94
C GLU A 296 2.02 12.58 -4.84
N ASP A 297 2.77 12.38 -3.75
CA ASP A 297 2.22 11.81 -2.51
C ASP A 297 1.48 12.92 -1.74
N GLU A 298 0.19 12.75 -1.49
CA GLU A 298 -0.63 13.73 -0.76
C GLU A 298 -0.44 13.68 0.76
N ARG A 299 0.24 12.65 1.32
CA ARG A 299 0.42 12.54 2.78
C ARG A 299 1.10 13.80 3.33
N PRO A 300 0.53 14.47 4.35
CA PRO A 300 1.08 15.73 4.83
C PRO A 300 2.46 15.53 5.48
N VAL A 301 3.34 16.51 5.28
CA VAL A 301 4.58 16.66 6.05
C VAL A 301 4.45 17.99 6.76
N VAL A 302 4.42 17.96 8.09
CA VAL A 302 4.29 19.19 8.87
C VAL A 302 5.53 20.04 8.65
N ASP A 303 5.37 21.34 8.41
CA ASP A 303 6.51 22.24 8.29
C ASP A 303 7.25 22.32 9.63
N ALA A 304 8.50 21.85 9.60
CA ALA A 304 9.39 21.81 10.75
C ALA A 304 9.54 23.16 11.45
N ALA A 305 9.60 24.24 10.66
CA ALA A 305 9.87 25.59 11.14
C ALA A 305 8.68 26.19 11.89
N LYS A 306 7.48 25.61 11.70
CA LYS A 306 6.24 26.09 12.32
C LYS A 306 5.89 25.37 13.62
N VAL A 307 6.65 24.33 14.00
CA VAL A 307 6.42 23.58 15.24
C VAL A 307 7.31 24.16 16.33
N SER A 308 6.70 24.71 17.39
CA SER A 308 7.42 25.18 18.56
C SER A 308 8.14 24.02 19.27
N ALA A 309 9.40 24.26 19.65
CA ALA A 309 10.14 23.32 20.48
C ALA A 309 9.60 23.39 21.92
N GLU A 310 8.99 22.31 22.37
CA GLU A 310 8.62 22.14 23.78
C GLU A 310 9.90 21.95 24.62
N LYS A 311 9.88 22.44 25.86
CA LYS A 311 10.98 22.35 26.82
C LYS A 311 10.45 21.88 28.17
N PRO A 312 11.28 21.23 29.01
CA PRO A 312 10.93 20.97 30.40
C PRO A 312 10.52 22.27 31.10
N ARG A 313 9.37 22.23 31.80
CA ARG A 313 8.85 23.38 32.56
C ARG A 313 9.62 23.60 33.87
N ASP A 314 10.16 22.53 34.45
CA ASP A 314 10.97 22.56 35.66
C ASP A 314 12.22 21.70 35.47
N ALA A 315 13.39 22.33 35.46
CA ALA A 315 14.66 21.65 35.25
C ALA A 315 15.03 20.68 36.39
N ALA A 316 14.46 20.83 37.59
CA ALA A 316 14.72 19.96 38.73
C ALA A 316 13.98 18.62 38.64
N LEU A 317 12.88 18.55 37.88
CA LEU A 317 12.10 17.33 37.70
C LEU A 317 12.69 16.45 36.58
N PRO A 318 12.59 15.11 36.67
CA PRO A 318 12.81 14.24 35.52
C PRO A 318 11.82 14.58 34.39
N THR A 319 12.17 14.26 33.16
CA THR A 319 11.35 14.52 31.98
C THR A 319 11.04 13.23 31.23
N LEU A 320 9.77 13.05 30.86
CA LEU A 320 9.35 12.10 29.85
C LEU A 320 9.33 12.81 28.48
N PHE A 321 10.29 12.45 27.63
CA PHE A 321 10.36 12.90 26.24
C PHE A 321 9.58 11.94 25.35
N LEU A 322 8.70 12.47 24.50
CA LEU A 322 7.98 11.70 23.48
C LEU A 322 8.58 11.98 22.11
N VAL A 323 8.97 10.92 21.40
CA VAL A 323 9.58 10.99 20.07
C VAL A 323 8.78 10.11 19.12
N GLY A 324 8.43 10.65 17.95
CA GLY A 324 7.72 9.88 16.94
C GLY A 324 7.13 10.71 15.82
N ASP A 325 6.11 10.17 15.17
CA ASP A 325 5.46 10.69 13.98
C ASP A 325 4.09 11.36 14.25
N SER A 326 3.23 11.44 13.23
CA SER A 326 1.90 12.07 13.32
C SER A 326 0.94 11.37 14.27
N THR A 327 1.14 10.08 14.55
CA THR A 327 0.32 9.34 15.52
C THR A 327 0.69 9.69 16.96
N VAL A 328 1.84 10.32 17.19
CA VAL A 328 2.27 10.87 18.49
C VAL A 328 1.98 12.37 18.57
N LYS A 329 2.22 13.14 17.50
CA LYS A 329 1.83 14.56 17.37
C LYS A 329 1.48 14.92 15.92
N SER A 330 0.20 15.13 15.64
CA SER A 330 -0.33 15.20 14.27
C SER A 330 -0.13 16.56 13.60
N GLY A 331 -0.12 17.65 14.37
CA GLY A 331 -0.21 19.01 13.87
C GLY A 331 -1.63 19.47 13.52
N GLY A 332 -2.67 18.71 13.88
CA GLY A 332 -4.09 19.12 13.82
C GLY A 332 -4.77 19.06 12.44
N VAL A 333 -4.07 18.61 11.40
CA VAL A 333 -4.60 18.57 10.02
C VAL A 333 -5.85 17.69 9.96
N ASN A 334 -6.96 18.21 9.43
CA ASN A 334 -8.24 17.50 9.30
C ASN A 334 -8.80 16.92 10.62
N GLY A 335 -8.48 17.54 11.76
CA GLY A 335 -8.92 17.05 13.08
C GLY A 335 -8.14 15.83 13.58
N ALA A 336 -7.04 15.47 12.92
CA ALA A 336 -6.10 14.46 13.40
C ALA A 336 -5.46 14.91 14.71
N ILE A 337 -5.33 14.00 15.68
CA ILE A 337 -4.66 14.21 16.97
C ILE A 337 -3.83 12.97 17.28
N GLY A 338 -2.57 13.17 17.67
CA GLY A 338 -1.69 12.11 18.14
C GLY A 338 -1.84 11.82 19.64
N TRP A 339 -1.56 10.59 20.06
CA TRP A 339 -1.74 10.18 21.46
C TRP A 339 -0.86 10.98 22.44
N GLY A 340 0.32 11.43 21.99
CA GLY A 340 1.23 12.24 22.80
C GLY A 340 0.65 13.61 23.13
N GLU A 341 -0.32 14.09 22.36
CA GLU A 341 -1.06 15.33 22.63
C GLU A 341 -2.18 15.14 23.67
N ARG A 342 -2.43 13.90 24.12
CA ARG A 342 -3.48 13.56 25.10
C ARG A 342 -2.97 12.82 26.34
N ILE A 343 -1.67 12.62 26.47
CA ILE A 343 -1.11 11.81 27.56
C ILE A 343 -0.87 12.59 28.86
N ALA A 344 -0.78 13.92 28.81
CA ALA A 344 -0.46 14.77 29.97
C ALA A 344 -1.32 14.53 31.23
N PRO A 345 -2.66 14.36 31.15
CA PRO A 345 -3.50 14.16 32.35
C PRO A 345 -3.15 12.90 33.18
N TYR A 346 -2.46 11.93 32.59
CA TYR A 346 -2.10 10.68 33.27
C TYR A 346 -0.82 10.79 34.11
N PHE A 347 -0.14 11.92 34.06
CA PHE A 347 1.10 12.18 34.80
C PHE A 347 0.92 13.31 35.83
N ASP A 348 1.60 13.16 36.96
CA ASP A 348 1.62 14.17 38.01
C ASP A 348 2.61 15.28 37.63
N ALA A 349 2.06 16.44 37.26
CA ALA A 349 2.82 17.64 36.94
C ALA A 349 3.52 18.26 38.16
N ASN A 350 3.65 17.61 39.31
CA ASN A 350 4.59 18.01 40.34
C ASN A 350 5.80 17.07 40.43
N LYS A 351 5.79 15.96 39.68
CA LYS A 351 6.81 14.91 39.76
C LYS A 351 7.58 14.70 38.47
N ILE A 352 7.01 15.04 37.32
CA ILE A 352 7.65 14.84 36.02
C ILE A 352 7.27 15.95 35.02
N ASN A 353 8.19 16.26 34.12
CA ASN A 353 7.89 17.03 32.92
C ASN A 353 7.41 16.12 31.79
N LEU A 354 6.57 16.63 30.90
CA LEU A 354 6.24 15.98 29.64
C LEU A 354 6.64 16.90 28.50
N VAL A 355 7.44 16.39 27.57
CA VAL A 355 7.92 17.16 26.41
C VAL A 355 7.71 16.34 25.14
N ASN A 356 6.82 16.81 24.26
CA ASN A 356 6.49 16.10 23.02
C ASN A 356 7.29 16.65 21.82
N HIS A 357 8.35 15.92 21.47
CA HIS A 357 9.20 16.19 20.32
C HIS A 357 8.73 15.55 19.01
N ALA A 358 7.67 14.74 19.05
CA ALA A 358 7.14 14.12 17.85
C ALA A 358 6.66 15.16 16.84
N ILE A 359 6.65 14.77 15.56
CA ILE A 359 6.20 15.66 14.51
C ILE A 359 5.61 14.88 13.34
N GLY A 360 4.46 15.36 12.86
CA GLY A 360 3.76 14.77 11.73
C GLY A 360 4.62 14.62 10.49
N GLY A 361 4.54 13.43 9.90
CA GLY A 361 5.22 13.08 8.66
C GLY A 361 6.70 12.69 8.79
N ARG A 362 7.24 12.47 10.00
CA ARG A 362 8.63 11.97 10.17
C ARG A 362 8.69 10.45 10.23
N SER A 363 9.81 9.90 9.78
CA SER A 363 10.25 8.53 10.01
C SER A 363 11.44 8.52 10.97
N SER A 364 11.91 7.34 11.38
CA SER A 364 13.16 7.20 12.13
C SER A 364 14.33 7.88 11.39
N ARG A 365 14.40 7.73 10.07
CA ARG A 365 15.38 8.39 9.19
C ARG A 365 15.24 9.91 9.20
N THR A 366 14.09 10.47 8.85
CA THR A 366 13.98 11.93 8.67
C THR A 366 14.03 12.69 9.98
N PHE A 367 13.64 12.06 11.09
CA PHE A 367 13.88 12.64 12.41
C PHE A 367 15.38 12.77 12.72
N TYR A 368 16.18 11.80 12.28
CA TYR A 368 17.64 11.84 12.40
C TYR A 368 18.24 12.93 11.50
N THR A 369 17.95 12.88 10.20
CA THR A 369 18.61 13.73 9.20
C THR A 369 18.20 15.20 9.25
N GLU A 370 17.04 15.51 9.84
CA GLU A 370 16.62 16.90 10.14
C GLU A 370 17.22 17.44 11.45
N GLY A 371 18.12 16.70 12.10
CA GLY A 371 18.75 17.07 13.37
C GLY A 371 17.77 17.16 14.53
N ARG A 372 16.60 16.52 14.46
CA ARG A 372 15.59 16.58 15.52
C ARG A 372 15.99 15.74 16.71
N TRP A 373 16.61 14.59 16.44
CA TRP A 373 17.20 13.79 17.51
C TRP A 373 18.24 14.56 18.31
N GLN A 374 19.10 15.33 17.64
CA GLN A 374 20.08 16.17 18.34
C GLN A 374 19.40 17.16 19.30
N ARG A 375 18.28 17.78 18.91
CA ARG A 375 17.50 18.68 19.77
C ARG A 375 16.90 18.00 21.01
N VAL A 376 16.65 16.69 20.95
CA VAL A 376 16.27 15.89 22.12
C VAL A 376 17.49 15.67 23.00
N LEU A 377 18.60 15.20 22.42
CA LEU A 377 19.86 14.95 23.13
C LEU A 377 20.41 16.17 23.86
N ASP A 378 20.21 17.37 23.30
CA ASP A 378 20.64 18.63 23.90
C ASP A 378 19.86 18.98 25.18
N GLN A 379 18.68 18.38 25.39
CA GLN A 379 17.83 18.58 26.56
C GLN A 379 17.90 17.44 27.59
N LEU A 380 18.41 16.27 27.19
CA LEU A 380 18.46 15.11 28.09
C LEU A 380 19.45 15.31 29.24
N LYS A 381 19.02 14.87 30.42
CA LYS A 381 19.85 14.72 31.62
C LYS A 381 19.66 13.34 32.27
N PRO A 382 20.58 12.92 33.17
CA PRO A 382 20.42 11.68 33.91
C PRO A 382 19.08 11.61 34.65
N GLY A 383 18.40 10.47 34.56
CA GLY A 383 17.09 10.24 35.18
C GLY A 383 15.88 10.59 34.30
N ASP A 384 16.09 11.18 33.13
CA ASP A 384 15.02 11.36 32.14
C ASP A 384 14.63 10.02 31.49
N VAL A 385 13.44 9.99 30.90
CA VAL A 385 12.91 8.85 30.14
C VAL A 385 12.56 9.30 28.73
N VAL A 386 12.94 8.51 27.72
CA VAL A 386 12.60 8.76 26.31
C VAL A 386 11.71 7.63 25.81
N ALA A 387 10.48 7.95 25.41
CA ALA A 387 9.57 7.04 24.72
C ALA A 387 9.62 7.32 23.21
N ILE A 388 9.96 6.30 22.41
CA ILE A 388 10.18 6.43 20.96
C ILE A 388 9.21 5.51 20.21
N GLN A 389 8.47 6.07 19.25
CA GLN A 389 7.57 5.32 18.36
C GLN A 389 7.73 5.77 16.89
N PHE A 390 8.21 4.89 16.03
CA PHE A 390 8.32 5.10 14.58
C PHE A 390 7.92 3.85 13.80
N GLY A 391 7.58 4.01 12.52
CA GLY A 391 7.21 2.90 11.63
C GLY A 391 6.24 3.29 10.51
N HIS A 392 5.27 4.19 10.76
CA HIS A 392 4.25 4.56 9.75
C HIS A 392 4.85 5.16 8.48
N ASN A 393 5.96 5.89 8.61
CA ASN A 393 6.61 6.60 7.51
C ASN A 393 7.92 5.92 7.04
N ASP A 394 8.31 4.83 7.70
CA ASP A 394 9.62 4.18 7.53
C ASP A 394 9.65 3.13 6.41
N GLY A 395 8.47 2.60 6.04
CA GLY A 395 8.34 1.60 4.98
C GLY A 395 8.54 2.16 3.56
N GLY A 396 8.42 1.30 2.55
CA GLY A 396 8.54 1.69 1.14
C GLY A 396 9.98 1.69 0.61
N ARG A 397 10.12 1.98 -0.69
CA ARG A 397 11.42 1.96 -1.37
C ARG A 397 12.19 3.27 -1.11
N ILE A 398 13.47 3.14 -0.78
CA ILE A 398 14.39 4.28 -0.67
C ILE A 398 14.59 4.94 -2.04
N GLY A 399 14.63 6.26 -2.07
CA GLY A 399 14.67 7.05 -3.30
C GLY A 399 13.34 7.14 -4.05
N ASP A 400 12.25 6.61 -3.48
CA ASP A 400 10.90 6.87 -3.97
C ASP A 400 10.43 8.26 -3.48
N PRO A 401 10.20 9.22 -4.38
CA PRO A 401 9.64 10.54 -4.04
C PRO A 401 8.24 10.48 -3.46
N ALA A 402 7.45 9.46 -3.79
CA ALA A 402 6.17 9.23 -3.13
C ALA A 402 6.36 8.82 -1.65
N MET A 403 7.57 8.48 -1.23
CA MET A 403 7.91 8.33 0.19
C MET A 403 8.43 9.62 0.81
N LYS A 404 8.60 10.70 0.04
CA LYS A 404 9.09 12.03 0.49
C LYS A 404 10.41 11.95 1.27
N GLY A 405 11.29 11.03 0.86
CA GLY A 405 12.56 10.78 1.54
C GLY A 405 12.45 10.11 2.92
N ARG A 406 11.27 9.57 3.29
CA ARG A 406 11.01 9.02 4.62
C ARG A 406 11.40 7.55 4.77
N ALA A 407 11.40 6.78 3.69
CA ALA A 407 11.72 5.36 3.73
C ALA A 407 13.12 5.10 4.33
N SER A 408 13.20 4.11 5.21
CA SER A 408 14.41 3.59 5.83
C SER A 408 14.74 2.18 5.30
N GLY A 409 15.96 1.70 5.53
CA GLY A 409 16.34 0.33 5.17
C GLY A 409 15.65 -0.71 6.06
N LYS A 410 15.51 -1.94 5.59
CA LYS A 410 14.98 -3.03 6.41
C LYS A 410 16.01 -3.60 7.36
N GLY A 411 15.52 -4.11 8.48
CA GLY A 411 16.33 -4.88 9.41
C GLY A 411 16.96 -4.02 10.49
N ILE A 412 17.98 -4.61 11.12
CA ILE A 412 18.68 -4.07 12.30
C ILE A 412 20.18 -3.87 12.06
N GLY A 413 20.67 -4.31 10.90
CA GLY A 413 22.10 -4.33 10.61
C GLY A 413 22.61 -2.98 10.12
N PRO A 414 23.93 -2.89 9.87
CA PRO A 414 24.59 -1.66 9.46
C PRO A 414 24.41 -1.34 7.96
N GLU A 415 23.61 -2.12 7.23
CA GLU A 415 23.46 -1.97 5.79
C GLU A 415 22.93 -0.59 5.43
N THR A 416 23.41 -0.07 4.30
CA THR A 416 22.97 1.22 3.77
C THR A 416 22.54 1.11 2.32
N VAL A 417 21.58 1.94 1.93
CA VAL A 417 21.20 2.17 0.54
C VAL A 417 21.50 3.63 0.19
N GLU A 418 22.20 3.87 -0.93
CA GLU A 418 22.43 5.23 -1.41
C GLU A 418 21.12 5.81 -1.98
N ASP A 419 20.74 7.00 -1.51
CA ASP A 419 19.61 7.77 -2.02
C ASP A 419 20.11 9.06 -2.69
N SER A 420 19.81 9.22 -3.98
CA SER A 420 20.14 10.42 -4.74
C SER A 420 18.99 11.43 -4.68
N LYS A 421 19.24 12.56 -4.04
CA LYS A 421 18.25 13.63 -3.85
C LYS A 421 18.09 14.48 -5.12
N PRO A 422 16.96 15.22 -5.26
CA PRO A 422 16.72 16.10 -6.41
C PRO A 422 17.79 17.15 -6.65
N ASP A 423 18.45 17.60 -5.59
CA ASP A 423 19.54 18.57 -5.62
C ASP A 423 20.90 17.96 -6.02
N GLY A 424 20.94 16.67 -6.34
CA GLY A 424 22.15 15.93 -6.70
C GLY A 424 22.96 15.44 -5.50
N SER A 425 22.57 15.78 -4.26
CA SER A 425 23.22 15.24 -3.07
C SER A 425 22.92 13.75 -2.89
N LYS A 426 23.85 13.03 -2.27
CA LYS A 426 23.73 11.60 -1.98
C LYS A 426 23.66 11.38 -0.47
N GLU A 427 22.75 10.52 -0.04
CA GLU A 427 22.59 10.13 1.36
C GLU A 427 22.76 8.61 1.51
N GLN A 428 23.58 8.18 2.46
CA GLN A 428 23.61 6.78 2.88
C GLN A 428 22.47 6.53 3.87
N VAL A 429 21.45 5.81 3.42
CA VAL A 429 20.26 5.54 4.20
C VAL A 429 20.42 4.23 4.96
N HIS A 430 20.46 4.31 6.28
CA HIS A 430 20.58 3.16 7.17
C HIS A 430 19.27 2.38 7.35
N THR A 431 19.38 1.19 7.93
CA THR A 431 18.23 0.38 8.36
C THR A 431 17.43 1.04 9.48
N PHE A 432 16.15 0.70 9.59
CA PHE A 432 15.29 1.13 10.68
C PHE A 432 15.92 0.83 12.04
N GLY A 433 16.36 -0.42 12.27
CA GLY A 433 16.95 -0.80 13.55
C GLY A 433 18.28 -0.11 13.83
N TRP A 434 19.06 0.28 12.81
CA TRP A 434 20.24 1.12 13.00
C TRP A 434 19.87 2.49 13.59
N TYR A 435 18.85 3.17 13.04
CA TYR A 435 18.40 4.46 13.59
C TYR A 435 17.89 4.31 15.01
N MET A 436 17.07 3.29 15.27
CA MET A 436 16.53 3.03 16.61
C MET A 436 17.65 2.71 17.62
N ALA A 437 18.64 1.90 17.23
CA ALA A 437 19.80 1.60 18.07
C ALA A 437 20.63 2.86 18.38
N ASN A 438 20.83 3.73 17.38
CA ASN A 438 21.53 5.00 17.58
C ASN A 438 20.81 5.90 18.59
N TYR A 439 19.47 5.97 18.50
CA TYR A 439 18.66 6.71 19.46
C TYR A 439 18.78 6.14 20.87
N VAL A 440 18.67 4.82 21.03
CA VAL A 440 18.82 4.18 22.34
C VAL A 440 20.21 4.46 22.92
N ALA A 441 21.27 4.16 22.17
CA ALA A 441 22.64 4.27 22.65
C ALA A 441 22.99 5.71 23.06
N SER A 442 22.63 6.70 22.23
CA SER A 442 22.94 8.11 22.50
C SER A 442 22.12 8.71 23.65
N ALA A 443 20.86 8.31 23.84
CA ALA A 443 20.07 8.72 25.01
C ALA A 443 20.59 8.08 26.30
N ARG A 444 20.96 6.79 26.27
CA ARG A 444 21.57 6.11 27.43
C ARG A 444 22.92 6.70 27.80
N ALA A 445 23.71 7.15 26.82
CA ALA A 445 24.95 7.88 27.07
C ALA A 445 24.74 9.21 27.82
N LYS A 446 23.53 9.80 27.74
CA LYS A 446 23.11 10.97 28.54
C LYS A 446 22.53 10.60 29.91
N GLY A 447 22.49 9.31 30.27
CA GLY A 447 21.92 8.81 31.52
C GLY A 447 20.39 8.69 31.50
N ALA A 448 19.75 8.77 30.34
CA ALA A 448 18.31 8.58 30.19
C ALA A 448 17.94 7.09 30.05
N SER A 449 16.78 6.70 30.55
CA SER A 449 16.16 5.40 30.25
C SER A 449 15.36 5.50 28.94
N VAL A 450 15.30 4.41 28.17
CA VAL A 450 14.62 4.42 26.87
C VAL A 450 13.54 3.34 26.82
N ILE A 451 12.39 3.69 26.26
CA ILE A 451 11.26 2.81 25.98
C ILE A 451 10.97 2.88 24.48
N LEU A 452 11.13 1.76 23.77
CA LEU A 452 10.70 1.61 22.39
C LEU A 452 9.24 1.11 22.36
N LEU A 453 8.42 1.76 21.54
CA LEU A 453 7.01 1.43 21.33
C LEU A 453 6.81 1.05 19.86
N SER A 454 6.24 -0.12 19.59
CA SER A 454 5.78 -0.44 18.24
C SER A 454 4.67 0.53 17.82
N PRO A 455 4.45 0.80 16.51
CA PRO A 455 3.44 1.78 16.08
C PRO A 455 2.01 1.41 16.47
N VAL A 456 1.14 2.41 16.62
CA VAL A 456 -0.30 2.15 16.73
C VAL A 456 -0.84 1.52 15.43
N PRO A 457 -1.79 0.58 15.46
CA PRO A 457 -2.23 -0.11 14.25
C PRO A 457 -3.06 0.82 13.34
N HIS A 458 -3.03 0.56 12.03
CA HIS A 458 -3.94 1.22 11.09
C HIS A 458 -5.38 0.72 11.25
N LYS A 459 -6.34 1.62 10.95
CA LYS A 459 -7.80 1.38 10.99
C LYS A 459 -8.24 0.11 10.27
N ASP A 460 -7.58 -0.22 9.15
CA ASP A 460 -7.93 -1.29 8.22
C ASP A 460 -7.20 -2.62 8.52
N VAL A 461 -6.38 -2.70 9.57
CA VAL A 461 -5.52 -3.87 9.83
C VAL A 461 -5.85 -4.57 11.16
N TRP A 462 -6.11 -3.80 12.22
CA TRP A 462 -6.16 -4.29 13.61
C TRP A 462 -7.18 -5.40 13.86
N GLU A 463 -8.27 -5.45 13.10
CA GLU A 463 -9.35 -6.40 13.32
C GLU A 463 -8.93 -7.82 12.96
N GLN A 464 -8.29 -7.99 11.80
CA GLN A 464 -8.06 -9.30 11.18
C GLN A 464 -6.61 -9.78 11.28
N SER A 465 -5.66 -8.88 11.50
CA SER A 465 -4.24 -9.23 11.46
C SER A 465 -3.38 -8.32 12.34
N ARG A 466 -2.12 -8.71 12.54
CA ARG A 466 -1.12 -7.91 13.26
C ARG A 466 -0.44 -6.90 12.32
N ASP A 467 -0.65 -5.61 12.54
CA ASP A 467 0.11 -4.54 11.88
C ASP A 467 1.58 -4.50 12.33
N PHE A 468 2.45 -3.82 11.57
CA PHE A 468 3.84 -3.48 11.92
C PHE A 468 4.70 -4.61 12.51
N ALA A 469 4.46 -5.87 12.12
CA ALA A 469 5.15 -7.00 12.73
C ALA A 469 6.67 -6.95 12.56
N SER A 470 7.17 -6.52 11.40
CA SER A 470 8.62 -6.39 11.16
C SER A 470 9.23 -5.30 12.03
N PHE A 471 8.61 -4.11 12.08
CA PHE A 471 9.08 -2.98 12.90
C PHE A 471 9.08 -3.31 14.38
N ALA A 472 8.02 -3.93 14.88
CA ALA A 472 7.93 -4.38 16.26
C ALA A 472 9.02 -5.41 16.61
N ALA A 473 9.31 -6.36 15.70
CA ALA A 473 10.37 -7.33 15.89
C ALA A 473 11.77 -6.68 15.91
N TRP A 474 12.01 -5.69 15.05
CA TRP A 474 13.26 -4.92 15.04
C TRP A 474 13.43 -4.09 16.31
N ASP A 475 12.40 -3.36 16.74
CA ASP A 475 12.42 -2.59 17.99
C ASP A 475 12.64 -3.49 19.21
N GLN A 476 11.96 -4.64 19.29
CA GLN A 476 12.17 -5.59 20.36
C GLN A 476 13.61 -6.11 20.39
N HIS A 477 14.20 -6.37 19.21
CA HIS A 477 15.59 -6.79 19.11
C HIS A 477 16.56 -5.68 19.54
N VAL A 478 16.36 -4.46 19.05
CA VAL A 478 17.17 -3.29 19.43
C VAL A 478 17.09 -3.05 20.93
N ALA A 479 15.89 -3.07 21.51
CA ALA A 479 15.71 -2.84 22.94
C ALA A 479 16.49 -3.85 23.80
N ARG A 480 16.41 -5.14 23.45
CA ARG A 480 17.17 -6.20 24.14
C ARG A 480 18.68 -5.98 24.06
N ASN A 481 19.21 -5.60 22.89
CA ASN A 481 20.65 -5.48 22.68
C ASN A 481 21.23 -4.18 23.27
N GLU A 482 20.49 -3.09 23.16
CA GLU A 482 20.95 -1.75 23.54
C GLU A 482 20.55 -1.37 24.97
N GLY A 483 19.91 -2.28 25.71
CA GLY A 483 19.52 -2.06 27.12
C GLY A 483 18.39 -1.05 27.28
N ALA A 484 17.44 -1.02 26.34
CA ALA A 484 16.17 -0.31 26.48
C ALA A 484 15.03 -1.27 26.84
N GLN A 485 13.88 -0.72 27.21
CA GLN A 485 12.65 -1.50 27.34
C GLN A 485 11.84 -1.45 26.06
N PHE A 486 11.03 -2.48 25.81
CA PHE A 486 10.12 -2.53 24.66
C PHE A 486 8.70 -2.83 25.14
N ALA A 487 7.72 -2.08 24.62
CA ALA A 487 6.32 -2.43 24.75
C ALA A 487 5.67 -2.52 23.36
N ASP A 488 4.96 -3.62 23.13
CA ASP A 488 4.29 -3.89 21.86
C ASP A 488 2.94 -3.16 21.77
N LEU A 489 3.00 -1.83 21.66
CA LEU A 489 1.84 -0.95 21.63
C LEU A 489 0.88 -1.27 20.47
N THR A 490 1.38 -1.79 19.34
CA THR A 490 0.53 -2.30 18.25
C THR A 490 -0.50 -3.30 18.78
N MET A 491 -0.05 -4.26 19.60
CA MET A 491 -0.93 -5.30 20.16
C MET A 491 -1.80 -4.76 21.29
N VAL A 492 -1.24 -3.93 22.18
CA VAL A 492 -2.01 -3.33 23.29
C VAL A 492 -3.22 -2.55 22.75
N VAL A 493 -3.01 -1.72 21.72
CA VAL A 493 -4.09 -0.95 21.09
C VAL A 493 -5.03 -1.86 20.30
N SER A 494 -4.50 -2.82 19.53
CA SER A 494 -5.34 -3.76 18.76
C SER A 494 -6.28 -4.57 19.65
N ASP A 495 -5.79 -5.10 20.77
CA ASP A 495 -6.60 -5.87 21.72
C ASP A 495 -7.65 -4.99 22.40
N GLY A 496 -7.31 -3.74 22.68
CA GLY A 496 -8.26 -2.75 23.15
C GLY A 496 -9.35 -2.44 22.12
N TYR A 497 -8.99 -2.23 20.85
CA TYR A 497 -9.95 -2.02 19.74
C TYR A 497 -10.86 -3.23 19.53
N ARG A 498 -10.34 -4.46 19.62
CA ARG A 498 -11.16 -5.69 19.53
C ARG A 498 -12.22 -5.77 20.63
N LYS A 499 -11.93 -5.29 21.83
CA LYS A 499 -12.93 -5.22 22.91
C LYS A 499 -14.03 -4.20 22.64
N LEU A 500 -13.73 -3.10 21.93
CA LEU A 500 -14.69 -2.05 21.58
C LEU A 500 -15.52 -2.38 20.34
N GLY A 501 -14.98 -3.19 19.43
CA GLY A 501 -15.62 -3.57 18.17
C GLY A 501 -15.46 -2.53 17.06
N ALA A 502 -15.55 -2.99 15.81
CA ALA A 502 -15.22 -2.21 14.62
C ALA A 502 -16.08 -0.96 14.42
N GLN A 503 -17.35 -1.00 14.82
CA GLN A 503 -18.25 0.15 14.71
C GLN A 503 -17.75 1.33 15.55
N THR A 504 -17.44 1.08 16.83
CA THR A 504 -16.91 2.09 17.75
C THR A 504 -15.57 2.60 17.28
N VAL A 505 -14.64 1.69 16.99
CA VAL A 505 -13.28 2.03 16.56
C VAL A 505 -13.29 2.80 15.25
N GLY A 506 -14.24 2.52 14.35
CA GLY A 506 -14.45 3.27 13.12
C GLY A 506 -14.65 4.78 13.34
N THR A 507 -15.21 5.17 14.49
CA THR A 507 -15.41 6.58 14.87
C THR A 507 -14.18 7.26 15.47
N TYR A 508 -13.10 6.51 15.76
CA TYR A 508 -11.88 7.04 16.39
C TYR A 508 -10.86 7.60 15.41
N PHE A 509 -11.13 7.49 14.10
CA PHE A 509 -10.23 7.95 13.04
C PHE A 509 -10.76 9.21 12.37
N SER A 510 -9.87 10.19 12.20
CA SER A 510 -10.09 11.44 11.46
C SER A 510 -9.91 11.26 9.94
N ASP A 511 -9.26 10.18 9.53
CA ASP A 511 -9.06 9.82 8.13
C ASP A 511 -9.41 8.36 7.86
N ALA A 512 -9.16 7.94 6.62
CA ALA A 512 -9.51 6.61 6.17
C ALA A 512 -8.63 5.49 6.72
N ARG A 513 -7.48 5.78 7.37
CA ARG A 513 -6.47 4.75 7.63
C ARG A 513 -5.63 4.92 8.88
N THR A 514 -5.06 6.10 9.13
CA THR A 514 -3.91 6.27 10.04
C THR A 514 -4.22 7.18 11.21
N HIS A 515 -4.78 8.36 10.94
CA HIS A 515 -4.81 9.41 11.95
C HIS A 515 -6.07 9.32 12.81
N THR A 516 -5.88 9.19 14.12
CA THR A 516 -6.96 9.26 15.10
C THR A 516 -7.51 10.68 15.25
N ASN A 517 -8.77 10.81 15.62
CA ASN A 517 -9.33 12.05 16.16
C ASN A 517 -9.11 12.12 17.68
N ASP A 518 -9.77 13.05 18.37
CA ASP A 518 -9.61 13.25 19.82
C ASP A 518 -9.91 11.99 20.64
N ALA A 519 -11.05 11.34 20.38
CA ALA A 519 -11.46 10.14 21.10
C ALA A 519 -10.46 8.98 20.90
N GLY A 520 -10.00 8.78 19.66
CA GLY A 520 -8.97 7.79 19.34
C GLY A 520 -7.62 8.10 19.99
N ALA A 521 -7.23 9.37 20.01
CA ALA A 521 -5.98 9.80 20.64
C ALA A 521 -6.00 9.61 22.16
N VAL A 522 -7.13 9.88 22.82
CA VAL A 522 -7.34 9.60 24.25
C VAL A 522 -7.24 8.10 24.52
N PHE A 523 -7.91 7.28 23.72
CA PHE A 523 -7.82 5.81 23.85
C PHE A 523 -6.38 5.30 23.71
N ASN A 524 -5.66 5.79 22.69
CA ASN A 524 -4.28 5.40 22.46
C ASN A 524 -3.37 5.89 23.60
N ALA A 525 -3.59 7.08 24.15
CA ALA A 525 -2.84 7.59 25.30
C ALA A 525 -3.05 6.73 26.55
N GLN A 526 -4.28 6.28 26.82
CA GLN A 526 -4.57 5.32 27.89
C GLN A 526 -3.86 3.98 27.67
N SER A 527 -3.85 3.50 26.42
CA SER A 527 -3.16 2.27 26.04
C SER A 527 -1.64 2.38 26.24
N VAL A 528 -1.04 3.54 25.95
CA VAL A 528 0.37 3.82 26.22
C VAL A 528 0.65 3.81 27.72
N VAL A 529 -0.20 4.42 28.54
CA VAL A 529 -0.04 4.37 30.02
C VAL A 529 -0.17 2.94 30.54
N ALA A 530 -1.13 2.16 30.02
CA ALA A 530 -1.27 0.74 30.34
C ALA A 530 0.01 -0.04 29.97
N ALA A 531 0.58 0.24 28.80
CA ALA A 531 1.85 -0.35 28.36
C ALA A 531 3.01 0.03 29.29
N PHE A 532 3.16 1.31 29.64
CA PHE A 532 4.18 1.77 30.60
C PHE A 532 4.07 1.10 31.96
N LYS A 533 2.85 0.82 32.44
CA LYS A 533 2.62 0.08 33.69
C LYS A 533 2.95 -1.41 33.60
N GLY A 534 2.82 -1.99 32.41
CA GLY A 534 3.12 -3.40 32.14
C GLY A 534 4.62 -3.69 31.96
N LEU A 535 5.43 -2.66 31.77
CA LEU A 535 6.88 -2.75 31.65
C LEU A 535 7.55 -3.25 32.93
N GLN A 536 8.71 -3.90 32.77
CA GLN A 536 9.46 -4.45 33.89
C GLN A 536 9.86 -3.34 34.88
N GLY A 537 9.47 -3.53 36.14
CA GLY A 537 9.74 -2.57 37.22
C GLY A 537 8.84 -1.34 37.22
N ASN A 538 7.88 -1.22 36.29
CA ASN A 538 6.95 -0.08 36.18
C ASN A 538 7.69 1.27 36.26
N PRO A 539 8.59 1.57 35.31
CA PRO A 539 9.56 2.67 35.44
C PRO A 539 8.92 4.06 35.55
N LEU A 540 7.66 4.20 35.14
CA LEU A 540 6.93 5.46 35.19
C LEU A 540 5.86 5.52 36.30
N GLY A 541 5.66 4.43 37.06
CA GLY A 541 4.56 4.30 38.02
C GLY A 541 4.52 5.36 39.11
N ALA A 542 5.69 5.77 39.62
CA ALA A 542 5.81 6.78 40.67
C ALA A 542 5.39 8.19 40.21
N TYR A 543 5.38 8.44 38.90
CA TYR A 543 5.06 9.73 38.28
C TYR A 543 3.61 9.83 37.80
N LEU A 544 2.80 8.77 37.94
CA LEU A 544 1.42 8.77 37.49
C LEU A 544 0.53 9.64 38.41
N SER A 545 -0.38 10.39 37.78
CA SER A 545 -1.48 11.07 38.46
C SER A 545 -2.50 10.06 39.00
N ALA A 546 -3.51 10.51 39.76
CA ALA A 546 -4.62 9.65 40.17
C ALA A 546 -5.32 9.00 38.96
N GLN A 547 -5.46 9.73 37.86
CA GLN A 547 -6.03 9.21 36.61
C GLN A 547 -5.10 8.19 35.92
N GLY A 548 -3.79 8.39 35.95
CA GLY A 548 -2.84 7.39 35.44
C GLY A 548 -2.80 6.13 36.29
N GLN A 549 -2.94 6.27 37.61
CA GLN A 549 -2.95 5.14 38.54
C GLN A 549 -4.16 4.22 38.34
N SER A 550 -5.32 4.76 37.95
CA SER A 550 -6.54 3.98 37.73
C SER A 550 -6.52 3.12 36.45
N ILE A 551 -5.62 3.40 35.51
CA ILE A 551 -5.46 2.60 34.28
C ILE A 551 -4.84 1.24 34.61
N ALA A 552 -5.45 0.13 34.21
CA ALA A 552 -4.86 -1.19 34.43
C ALA A 552 -3.55 -1.38 33.65
N ALA A 553 -2.59 -2.13 34.20
CA ALA A 553 -1.39 -2.49 33.46
C ALA A 553 -1.74 -3.42 32.29
N ALA A 554 -1.14 -3.17 31.13
CA ALA A 554 -1.25 -4.08 29.99
C ALA A 554 -0.44 -5.35 30.24
N ASP A 555 -0.95 -6.49 29.78
CA ASP A 555 -0.15 -7.72 29.71
C ASP A 555 0.76 -7.64 28.47
N LEU A 556 2.05 -7.45 28.72
CA LEU A 556 3.06 -7.34 27.65
C LEU A 556 3.69 -8.69 27.30
N ARG A 557 3.20 -9.81 27.87
CA ARG A 557 3.65 -11.13 27.45
C ARG A 557 3.27 -11.36 25.97
N PRO A 558 4.08 -12.09 25.20
CA PRO A 558 3.74 -12.40 23.81
C PRO A 558 2.38 -13.11 23.76
N ALA A 559 1.40 -12.49 23.10
CA ALA A 559 0.10 -13.12 22.85
C ALA A 559 0.27 -14.35 21.92
N PRO A 560 -0.67 -15.32 21.93
CA PRO A 560 -0.72 -16.35 20.89
C PRO A 560 -0.71 -15.68 19.52
N SER A 561 0.09 -16.21 18.59
CA SER A 561 0.30 -15.59 17.28
C SER A 561 -1.02 -15.49 16.51
N LEU A 562 -1.59 -14.29 16.44
CA LEU A 562 -2.48 -13.94 15.32
C LEU A 562 -1.68 -14.08 14.02
N PRO A 563 -2.35 -14.35 12.88
CA PRO A 563 -1.71 -14.23 11.58
C PRO A 563 -1.00 -12.88 11.51
N VAL A 564 0.32 -12.95 11.29
CA VAL A 564 1.14 -11.76 11.11
C VAL A 564 0.67 -11.10 9.82
N SER A 565 0.16 -9.87 9.89
CA SER A 565 0.16 -9.08 8.66
C SER A 565 1.63 -8.82 8.38
N ALA A 566 2.15 -9.38 7.30
CA ALA A 566 3.47 -9.03 6.83
C ALA A 566 3.41 -7.51 6.56
N ASN A 567 3.98 -6.66 7.41
CA ASN A 567 4.01 -5.20 7.22
C ASN A 567 5.45 -4.73 7.31
#